data_AF-A0A0R3SLV3-F1
#
_entry.id   AF-A0A0R3SLV3-F1
#
_cell.length_a   1.000
_cell.length_b   1.000
_cell.length_c   1.000
_cell.angle_alpha   90.00
_cell.angle_beta   90.00
_cell.angle_gamma   90.00
#
_symmetry.space_group_name_H-M   'P 1'
#
loop_
_entity.id
_entity.type
_entity.pdbx_description
1 polymer ?
#
loop_
_entity_poly.entity_id
_entity_poly.type
_entity_poly.pdbx_seq_one_letter_code
_entity_poly.pdbx_strand_id
1 'polypeptide(L)' 'MVVVSWIMSLYYNVIVAQALLYLFYSFTRELPWTYCNNTWNDPLTCLDQTRNLTELFASK' A
#
# COMPACT_ATOMS: atom_id res chain seq x y z
N MET A 1 10.40 29.18 -17.75
CA MET A 1 9.64 28.01 -17.30
C MET A 1 10.57 26.81 -17.02
N VAL A 2 11.68 27.01 -16.30
CA VAL A 2 12.67 25.92 -16.04
C VAL A 2 12.41 25.25 -14.70
N VAL A 3 12.15 26.05 -13.67
CA VAL A 3 11.89 25.57 -12.30
C VAL A 3 10.63 24.70 -12.25
N VAL A 4 9.55 25.12 -12.91
CA VAL A 4 8.29 24.37 -12.95
C VAL A 4 8.46 23.02 -13.65
N SER A 5 9.15 22.99 -14.79
CA SER A 5 9.43 21.75 -15.51
C SER A 5 10.29 20.78 -14.71
N TRP A 6 11.26 21.29 -13.95
CA TRP A 6 12.11 20.46 -13.09
C TRP A 6 11.32 19.84 -11.93
N ILE A 7 10.48 20.63 -11.24
CA ILE A 7 9.62 20.14 -10.15
C ILE A 7 8.63 19.09 -10.67
N MET A 8 8.00 19.35 -11.82
CA MET A 8 7.11 18.38 -12.46
C MET A 8 7.84 17.09 -12.81
N SER A 9 9.04 17.18 -13.40
CA SER A 9 9.84 16.00 -13.75
C SER A 9 10.13 15.13 -12.52
N LEU A 10 10.55 15.73 -11.41
CA LEU A 10 10.80 14.97 -10.17
C LEU A 10 9.53 14.31 -9.63
N TYR A 11 8.42 15.04 -9.57
CA TYR A 11 7.14 14.51 -9.10
C TYR A 11 6.64 13.33 -9.95
N TYR A 12 6.67 13.47 -11.28
CA TYR A 12 6.23 12.40 -12.18
C TYR A 12 7.14 11.17 -12.13
N ASN A 13 8.45 11.34 -11.98
CA ASN A 13 9.36 10.19 -11.83
C ASN A 13 9.05 9.38 -10.56
N VAL A 14 8.66 10.02 -9.46
CA VAL A 14 8.22 9.31 -8.24
C VAL A 14 6.95 8.50 -8.50
N ILE A 15 5.97 9.05 -9.22
CA ILE A 15 4.75 8.32 -9.59
C ILE A 15 5.07 7.11 -10.47
N VAL A 16 5.93 7.27 -11.48
CA VAL A 16 6.35 6.16 -12.35
C VAL A 16 7.07 5.08 -11.56
N ALA A 17 7.95 5.45 -10.63
CA ALA A 17 8.63 4.49 -9.76
C ALA A 17 7.64 3.71 -8.87
N GLN A 18 6.63 4.37 -8.31
CA GLN A 18 5.55 3.70 -7.57
C GLN A 18 4.78 2.73 -8.47
N ALA A 19 4.39 3.15 -9.69
CA ALA A 19 3.69 2.27 -10.63
C ALA A 19 4.49 1.01 -10.99
N LEU A 20 5.81 1.15 -11.22
CA LEU A 20 6.69 0.01 -11.46
C LEU A 20 6.79 -0.92 -10.25
N LEU A 21 6.86 -0.37 -9.03
CA LEU A 21 6.86 -1.14 -7.80
C LEU A 21 5.59 -2.01 -7.68
N TYR A 22 4.40 -1.41 -7.84
CA TYR A 22 3.14 -2.16 -7.83
C TYR A 22 3.05 -3.19 -8.97
N LEU A 23 3.60 -2.87 -10.15
CA LEU A 23 3.68 -3.82 -11.27
C LEU A 23 4.51 -5.06 -10.91
N PHE A 24 5.70 -4.89 -10.35
CA PHE A 24 6.55 -6.03 -9.96
C PHE A 24 5.91 -6.85 -8.84
N TYR A 25 5.28 -6.21 -7.87
CA TYR A 25 4.51 -6.91 -6.83
C TYR A 25 3.26 -7.62 -7.38
N SER A 26 2.79 -7.30 -8.59
CA SER A 26 1.68 -8.02 -9.22
C SER A 26 2.09 -9.37 -9.84
N PHE A 27 3.40 -9.62 -9.99
CA PHE A 27 3.91 -10.91 -10.48
C PHE A 27 4.09 -11.95 -9.37
N THR A 28 3.88 -11.57 -8.11
CA THR A 28 3.89 -12.52 -6.99
C THR A 28 2.53 -13.21 -6.85
N ARG A 29 2.52 -14.45 -6.30
CA ARG A 29 1.28 -15.23 -6.13
C ARG A 29 0.31 -14.60 -5.14
N GLU A 30 0.86 -14.06 -4.06
CA GLU A 30 0.12 -13.34 -3.04
C GLU A 30 0.60 -11.90 -3.03
N LEU A 31 -0.35 -10.96 -3.01
CA LEU A 31 -0.04 -9.54 -3.03
C LEU A 31 0.18 -9.11 -1.58
N PRO A 32 1.19 -8.28 -1.29
CA PRO A 32 1.53 -7.93 0.09
C PRO A 32 0.41 -7.12 0.78
N TRP A 33 -0.45 -6.45 0.01
CA TRP A 33 -1.61 -5.72 0.53
C TRP A 33 -2.90 -6.57 0.62
N THR A 34 -2.83 -7.88 0.41
CA THR A 34 -3.97 -8.79 0.58
C THR A 34 -4.28 -9.05 2.06
N TYR A 35 -3.25 -9.10 2.91
CA TYR A 35 -3.37 -9.43 4.32
C TYR A 35 -2.86 -8.33 5.23
N CYS A 36 -3.40 -8.29 6.45
CA CYS A 36 -2.99 -7.36 7.48
C CYS A 36 -1.72 -7.79 8.23
N ASN A 37 -1.16 -8.97 7.95
CA ASN A 37 0.02 -9.53 8.61
C ASN A 37 1.36 -8.99 8.08
N ASN A 38 1.48 -7.66 7.98
CA ASN A 38 2.73 -7.02 7.59
C ASN A 38 3.24 -6.12 8.71
N THR A 39 4.57 -5.94 8.78
CA THR A 39 5.21 -5.15 9.85
C THR A 39 4.88 -3.66 9.79
N TRP A 40 4.38 -3.17 8.66
CA TRP A 40 3.95 -1.77 8.48
C TRP A 40 2.47 -1.54 8.80
N ASN A 41 1.69 -2.60 9.04
CA ASN A 41 0.28 -2.48 9.35
C ASN A 41 0.07 -2.35 10.86
N ASP A 42 -0.85 -1.47 11.25
CA ASP A 42 -1.27 -1.37 12.64
C ASP A 42 -2.12 -2.59 13.04
N PRO A 43 -1.80 -3.26 14.16
CA PRO A 43 -2.45 -4.52 14.54
C PRO A 43 -3.87 -4.33 15.08
N LEU A 44 -4.28 -3.11 15.42
CA LEU A 44 -5.62 -2.81 15.96
C LEU A 44 -6.59 -2.28 14.89
N THR A 45 -6.08 -1.62 13.85
CA THR A 45 -6.89 -0.88 12.88
C THR A 45 -6.89 -1.53 11.49
N CYS A 46 -5.91 -2.38 11.17
CA CYS A 46 -5.91 -3.12 9.92
C CYS A 46 -6.94 -4.25 9.95
N LEU A 47 -7.86 -4.22 8.98
CA LEU A 47 -8.94 -5.18 8.79
C LEU A 47 -8.77 -5.87 7.43
N ASP A 48 -8.61 -7.19 7.45
CA ASP A 48 -8.64 -8.05 6.27
C ASP A 48 -9.69 -9.15 6.43
N GLN A 49 -9.87 -9.96 5.38
CA GLN A 49 -10.86 -11.04 5.36
C GLN A 49 -10.59 -12.12 6.43
N THR A 50 -9.36 -12.20 6.96
CA THR A 50 -8.97 -13.19 7.96
C THR A 50 -9.36 -12.78 9.38
N ARG A 51 -9.57 -11.48 9.66
CA ARG A 51 -10.06 -11.04 10.98
C ARG A 51 -11.58 -11.21 11.07
N ASN A 52 -12.02 -12.03 12.02
CA ASN A 52 -13.44 -12.16 12.34
C ASN A 52 -13.97 -10.82 12.84
N LEU A 53 -14.85 -10.18 12.07
CA LEU A 53 -15.49 -8.92 12.45
C LEU A 53 -16.22 -9.02 13.80
N THR A 54 -16.68 -10.22 14.17
CA THR A 54 -17.28 -10.52 15.47
C THR A 54 -16.32 -10.30 16.65
N GLU A 55 -15.03 -10.59 16.51
CA GLU A 55 -14.04 -10.36 17.58
C GLU A 55 -13.69 -8.87 17.72
N LEU A 56 -13.75 -8.11 16.63
CA LEU A 56 -13.53 -6.66 16.65
C LEU A 56 -14.68 -5.88 17.28
N PHE A 57 -15.93 -6.32 17.05
CA PHE A 57 -17.08 -5.77 17.77
C PHE A 57 -17.16 -6.24 19.23
N ALA A 58 -16.61 -7.42 19.56
CA ALA A 58 -16.54 -7.91 20.94
C ALA A 58 -15.41 -7.26 21.77
N SER A 59 -14.37 -6.74 21.12
CA SER A 59 -13.26 -6.04 21.77
C SER A 59 -13.51 -4.54 22.02
N LYS A 60 -14.67 -4.01 21.62
CA LYS A 60 -15.05 -2.61 21.84
C LYS A 60 -16.11 -2.46 22.92
#